data_AF-A0AAE4I376-F1
#
_entry.id   AF-A0AAE4I376-F1
#
_cell.length_a   1.000
_cell.length_b   1.000
_cell.length_c   1.000
_cell.angle_alpha   90.00
_cell.angle_beta   90.00
_cell.angle_gamma   90.00
#
_symmetry.space_group_name_H-M   'P 1'
#
loop_
_entity.id
_entity.type
_entity.pdbx_description
1 polymer ?
#
loop_
_entity_poly.entity_id
_entity_poly.type
_entity_poly.pdbx_seq_one_letter_code
_entity_poly.pdbx_strand_id
1 'polypeptide(L)'
;MNIFGKEFIDSLKESIILIVQHAVKVLVENSKEDQRYLNKKQAIRYIGGMNSQDFDLLPQMGMKIIYLERPNGKTSIRYDKQEIDVFMAKFKI
;
A
#
# COMPACT_ATOMS: atom_id res chain seq x y z
N MET A 1 8.71 -50.51 2.87
CA MET A 1 9.27 -49.16 3.12
C MET A 1 8.15 -48.16 2.82
N ASN A 2 7.59 -47.52 3.85
CA ASN A 2 6.43 -46.63 3.67
C ASN A 2 6.93 -45.23 3.29
N ILE A 3 6.88 -44.92 2.00
CA ILE A 3 7.31 -43.65 1.39
C ILE A 3 6.48 -42.44 1.83
N PHE A 4 5.32 -42.67 2.47
CA PHE A 4 4.50 -41.63 3.12
C PHE A 4 4.51 -41.80 4.64
N GLY A 5 5.64 -42.25 5.19
CA GLY A 5 5.85 -42.32 6.63
C GLY A 5 5.66 -40.97 7.30
N LYS A 6 5.39 -41.00 8.61
CA LYS A 6 5.14 -39.82 9.42
C LYS A 6 6.23 -38.74 9.25
N GLU A 7 7.50 -39.16 9.18
CA GLU A 7 8.65 -38.26 8.96
C GLU A 7 8.58 -37.50 7.62
N PHE A 8 8.15 -38.17 6.55
CA PHE A 8 7.98 -37.51 5.24
C PHE A 8 6.85 -36.47 5.28
N ILE A 9 5.72 -36.82 5.89
CA ILE A 9 4.58 -35.90 6.06
C ILE A 9 4.97 -34.68 6.91
N ASP A 10 5.73 -34.90 7.98
CA ASP A 10 6.16 -33.83 8.89
C ASP A 10 7.17 -32.90 8.20
N SER A 11 8.15 -33.46 7.47
CA SER A 11 9.10 -32.66 6.66
C SER A 11 8.41 -31.87 5.53
N LEU A 12 7.39 -32.47 4.88
CA LEU A 12 6.59 -31.78 3.87
C LEU A 12 5.82 -30.59 4.46
N LYS A 13 5.22 -30.76 5.65
CA LYS A 13 4.52 -29.66 6.34
C LYS A 13 5.46 -28.51 6.68
N GLU A 14 6.64 -28.81 7.22
CA GLU A 14 7.64 -27.79 7.54
C GLU A 14 8.08 -27.01 6.28
N SER A 15 8.31 -27.74 5.18
CA SER A 15 8.68 -27.14 3.90
C SER A 15 7.58 -26.22 3.36
N ILE A 16 6.31 -26.63 3.45
CA ILE A 16 5.17 -25.79 3.05
C ILE A 16 5.09 -24.53 3.93
N ILE A 17 5.24 -24.66 5.25
CA ILE A 17 5.21 -23.52 6.17
C ILE A 17 6.32 -22.52 5.81
N LEU A 18 7.53 -23.00 5.56
CA LEU A 18 8.66 -22.15 5.16
C LEU A 18 8.39 -21.41 3.84
N ILE A 19 7.84 -22.09 2.83
CA ILE A 19 7.49 -21.47 1.54
C ILE A 19 6.43 -20.38 1.75
N VAL A 20 5.40 -20.66 2.55
CA VAL A 20 4.33 -19.69 2.82
C VAL A 20 4.88 -18.48 3.59
N GLN A 21 5.70 -18.71 4.62
CA GLN A 21 6.35 -17.63 5.37
C GLN A 21 7.21 -16.75 4.47
N HIS A 22 8.00 -17.36 3.59
CA HIS A 22 8.84 -16.64 2.65
C HIS A 22 8.02 -15.84 1.64
N ALA A 23 6.96 -16.43 1.08
CA ALA A 23 6.07 -15.74 0.15
C ALA A 23 5.38 -14.53 0.81
N VAL A 24 4.89 -14.68 2.04
CA VAL A 24 4.29 -13.58 2.81
C VAL A 24 5.32 -12.49 3.08
N LYS A 25 6.54 -12.85 3.49
CA LYS A 25 7.63 -11.88 3.74
C LYS A 25 7.95 -11.07 2.48
N VAL A 26 8.13 -11.73 1.34
CA VAL A 26 8.39 -11.08 0.05
C VAL A 26 7.25 -10.15 -0.37
N LEU A 27 5.98 -10.57 -0.18
CA LEU A 27 4.82 -9.72 -0.48
C LEU A 27 4.76 -8.48 0.41
N VAL A 28 5.11 -8.62 1.69
CA VAL A 28 5.16 -7.49 2.63
C VAL A 28 6.34 -6.57 2.31
N GLU A 29 7.53 -7.11 2.01
CA GLU A 29 8.72 -6.32 1.69
C GLU A 29 8.58 -5.56 0.36
N ASN A 30 8.00 -6.18 -0.67
CA ASN A 30 7.69 -5.50 -1.94
C ASN A 30 6.61 -4.41 -1.79
N SER A 31 5.79 -4.47 -0.74
CA SER A 31 4.84 -3.39 -0.42
C SER A 31 5.49 -2.18 0.25
N LYS A 32 6.76 -2.28 0.65
CA LYS A 32 7.56 -1.21 1.28
C LYS A 32 8.41 -0.41 0.30
N GLU A 33 8.19 -0.50 -1.02
CA GLU A 33 8.71 0.54 -1.90
C GLU A 33 8.17 1.87 -1.40
N ASP A 34 9.07 2.75 -0.94
CA ASP A 34 8.74 4.02 -0.33
C ASP A 34 8.30 5.00 -1.42
N GLN A 35 7.11 4.76 -1.95
CA GLN A 35 6.54 5.53 -3.05
C GLN A 35 6.20 6.93 -2.55
N ARG A 36 6.97 7.93 -2.99
CA ARG A 36 6.71 9.35 -2.68
C ARG A 36 5.34 9.81 -3.17
N TYR A 37 4.95 9.38 -4.36
CA TYR A 37 3.69 9.77 -5.00
C TYR A 37 2.64 8.66 -4.90
N LEU A 38 1.53 8.98 -4.26
CA LEU A 38 0.46 8.06 -3.94
C LEU A 38 -0.73 8.24 -4.88
N ASN A 39 -1.41 7.14 -5.23
CA ASN A 39 -2.77 7.22 -5.75
C ASN A 39 -3.78 7.46 -4.61
N LYS A 40 -5.05 7.74 -4.92
CA LYS A 40 -6.09 8.05 -3.92
C LYS A 40 -6.19 6.98 -2.81
N LYS A 41 -6.22 5.69 -3.17
CA LYS A 41 -6.33 4.59 -2.21
C LYS A 41 -5.11 4.51 -1.29
N GLN A 42 -3.92 4.75 -1.83
CA GLN A 42 -2.69 4.78 -1.05
C GLN A 42 -2.62 6.02 -0.14
N ALA A 43 -3.04 7.20 -0.62
CA ALA A 43 -3.06 8.44 0.16
C ALA A 43 -4.02 8.33 1.36
N ILE A 44 -5.23 7.80 1.15
CA ILE A 44 -6.19 7.51 2.23
C ILE A 44 -5.57 6.58 3.28
N ARG A 45 -4.91 5.50 2.83
CA ARG A 45 -4.23 4.56 3.73
C ARG A 45 -3.06 5.21 4.48
N TYR A 46 -2.32 6.10 3.82
CA TYR A 46 -1.18 6.81 4.40
C TYR A 46 -1.61 7.78 5.50
N ILE A 47 -2.69 8.54 5.29
CA ILE A 47 -3.27 9.41 6.32
C ILE A 47 -3.81 8.58 7.50
N GLY A 48 -4.50 7.48 7.21
CA GLY A 48 -5.13 6.62 8.22
C GLY A 48 -6.43 7.21 8.78
N GLY A 49 -7.37 6.33 9.16
CA GLY A 49 -8.63 6.73 9.82
C GLY A 49 -9.61 7.56 8.98
N MET A 50 -9.30 7.84 7.71
CA MET A 50 -10.11 8.66 6.83
C MET A 50 -10.89 7.81 5.82
N ASN A 51 -12.15 8.14 5.57
CA ASN A 51 -12.94 7.50 4.51
C ASN A 51 -12.75 8.24 3.16
N SER A 52 -13.27 7.65 2.08
CA SER A 52 -13.09 8.24 0.75
C SER A 52 -13.83 9.57 0.54
N GLN A 53 -14.96 9.79 1.23
CA GLN A 53 -15.77 11.00 1.07
C GLN A 53 -15.07 12.19 1.70
N ASP A 54 -14.57 12.02 2.93
CA ASP A 54 -13.82 13.06 3.64
C ASP A 54 -12.53 13.42 2.89
N PHE A 55 -11.86 12.42 2.32
CA PHE A 55 -10.66 12.64 1.52
C PHE A 55 -10.91 13.51 0.28
N ASP A 56 -12.09 13.38 -0.35
CA ASP A 56 -12.45 14.15 -1.55
C ASP A 56 -12.69 15.65 -1.26
N LEU A 57 -12.80 16.03 0.01
CA LEU A 57 -12.91 17.42 0.45
C LEU A 57 -11.54 18.08 0.62
N LEU A 58 -10.48 17.33 0.93
CA LEU A 58 -9.15 17.89 1.18
C LEU A 58 -8.60 18.74 0.02
N PRO A 59 -8.78 18.35 -1.26
CA PRO A 59 -8.43 19.21 -2.39
C PRO A 59 -9.11 20.58 -2.37
N GLN A 60 -10.41 20.61 -2.01
CA GLN A 60 -11.21 21.83 -1.95
C GLN A 60 -10.75 22.73 -0.81
N MET A 61 -10.18 22.11 0.24
CA MET A 61 -9.58 22.78 1.38
C MET A 61 -8.13 23.24 1.13
N GLY A 62 -7.60 23.00 -0.08
CA GLY A 62 -6.27 23.47 -0.49
C GLY A 62 -5.15 22.43 -0.44
N MET A 63 -5.47 21.14 -0.30
CA MET A 63 -4.48 20.08 -0.46
C MET A 63 -4.03 20.01 -1.92
N LYS A 64 -2.72 20.05 -2.15
CA LYS A 64 -2.17 20.01 -3.51
C LYS A 64 -2.41 18.65 -4.18
N ILE A 65 -2.75 18.70 -5.46
CA ILE A 65 -2.94 17.54 -6.31
C ILE A 65 -1.98 17.62 -7.51
N ILE A 66 -1.42 16.48 -7.91
CA ILE A 66 -0.67 16.33 -9.14
C ILE A 66 -1.58 15.68 -10.20
N TYR A 67 -1.80 16.39 -11.30
CA TYR A 67 -2.48 15.86 -12.48
C TYR A 67 -1.44 15.39 -13.49
N LEU A 68 -1.53 14.12 -13.87
CA LEU A 68 -0.67 13.50 -14.89
C LEU A 68 -1.51 13.23 -16.13
N GLU A 69 -1.32 14.05 -17.15
CA GLU A 69 -1.90 13.85 -18.47
C GLU A 69 -1.11 12.79 -19.23
N ARG A 70 -1.80 11.78 -19.76
CA ARG A 70 -1.19 10.75 -20.62
C ARG A 70 -1.43 11.10 -22.08
N PRO A 71 -0.55 10.66 -23.00
CA PRO A 71 -0.70 10.89 -24.44
C PRO A 71 -2.03 10.40 -25.04
N ASN A 72 -2.72 9.47 -24.37
CA ASN A 72 -4.04 8.97 -24.77
C ASN A 72 -5.22 9.79 -24.22
N GLY A 73 -4.96 10.99 -23.70
CA GLY A 73 -5.97 11.88 -23.13
C GLY A 73 -6.49 11.46 -21.74
N LYS A 74 -5.96 10.37 -21.15
CA LYS A 74 -6.35 9.97 -19.80
C LYS A 74 -5.57 10.76 -18.76
N THR A 75 -6.29 11.38 -17.82
CA THR A 75 -5.68 12.04 -16.67
C THR A 75 -5.64 11.10 -15.47
N SER A 76 -4.50 11.03 -14.79
CA SER A 76 -4.38 10.32 -13.53
C SER A 76 -3.96 11.26 -12.42
N ILE A 77 -4.52 11.07 -11.24
CA ILE A 77 -4.28 11.91 -10.07
C ILE A 77 -3.26 11.25 -9.14
N ARG A 78 -2.33 12.05 -8.62
CA ARG A 78 -1.33 11.65 -7.62
C ARG A 78 -1.23 12.68 -6.49
N TYR A 79 -0.77 12.19 -5.33
CA TYR A 79 -0.60 12.97 -4.10
C TYR A 79 0.82 12.77 -3.58
N ASP A 80 1.53 13.84 -3.25
CA ASP A 80 2.86 13.77 -2.61
C ASP A 80 2.70 13.57 -1.10
N LYS A 81 3.38 12.58 -0.52
CA LYS A 81 3.41 12.33 0.93
C LYS A 81 3.77 13.58 1.73
N GLN A 82 4.79 14.34 1.29
CA GLN A 82 5.25 15.52 2.01
C GLN A 82 4.18 16.63 2.01
N GLU A 83 3.48 16.82 0.90
CA GLU A 83 2.40 17.80 0.80
C GLU A 83 1.19 17.37 1.63
N ILE A 84 0.90 16.06 1.72
CA ILE A 84 -0.11 15.53 2.65
C ILE A 84 0.29 15.87 4.09
N ASP A 85 1.53 15.60 4.50
CA ASP A 85 1.98 15.87 5.87
C ASP A 85 1.91 17.37 6.23
N VAL A 86 2.38 18.22 5.31
CA VAL A 86 2.31 19.68 5.45
C VAL A 86 0.87 20.16 5.53
N PHE A 87 -0.02 19.60 4.72
CA PHE A 87 -1.43 19.96 4.73
C PHE A 87 -2.10 19.52 6.04
N MET A 88 -1.93 18.27 6.45
CA MET A 88 -2.53 17.73 7.67
C MET A 88 -2.00 18.42 8.93
N ALA A 89 -0.73 18.87 8.93
CA ALA A 89 -0.16 19.65 10.03
C ALA A 89 -0.91 20.97 10.29
N LYS A 90 -1.55 21.57 9.28
CA LYS A 90 -2.35 22.81 9.43
C LYS A 90 -3.66 22.59 10.20
N PHE A 91 -4.16 21.36 10.22
CA PHE A 91 -5.40 20.96 10.89
C PHE A 91 -5.15 20.24 12.21
N LYS A 92 -3.90 20.09 12.64
CA LYS A 92 -3.59 19.64 13.98
C LYS A 92 -4.07 20.71 14.97
N ILE A 93 -5.10 20.36 15.74
CA ILE A 93 -5.36 20.91 17.07
C ILE A 93 -4.30 20.37 18.01
#